data_AF-A0A8T7BVA0-F1
#
_entry.id   AF-A0A8T7BVA0-F1
#
_cell.length_a   1.000
_cell.length_b   1.000
_cell.length_c   1.000
_cell.angle_alpha   90.00
_cell.angle_beta   90.00
_cell.angle_gamma   90.00
#
_symmetry.space_group_name_H-M   'P 1'
#
loop_
_entity.id
_entity.type
_entity.pdbx_description
1 polymer ?
#
loop_
_entity_poly.entity_id
_entity_poly.type
_entity_poly.pdbx_seq_one_letter_code
_entity_poly.pdbx_strand_id
1 'polypeptide(L)'
;MAILVFCASLAPDNLLAEGISDAQQAQIQSAYEESRQALREDRIAEALASAERAYELAKTAFGPADPTTIKLQQNYGTFLVLVGSRTDAF
;
A
#
# COMPACT_ATOMS: atom_id res chain seq x y z
N MET A 1 -17.53 -28.06 12.27
CA MET A 1 -17.43 -26.70 12.84
C MET A 1 -16.50 -25.89 11.96
N ALA A 2 -17.01 -24.88 11.26
CA ALA A 2 -16.20 -23.83 10.63
C ALA A 2 -16.83 -22.51 11.06
N ILE A 3 -16.07 -21.72 11.82
CA ILE A 3 -16.48 -20.43 12.34
C ILE A 3 -16.27 -19.37 11.26
N LEU A 4 -17.28 -18.53 11.10
CA LEU A 4 -17.37 -17.37 10.23
C LEU A 4 -16.31 -16.29 10.56
N VAL A 5 -15.77 -15.62 9.53
CA VAL A 5 -15.27 -14.24 9.58
C VAL A 5 -15.86 -13.54 8.34
N PHE A 6 -17.06 -12.95 8.45
CA PHE A 6 -17.38 -11.54 8.74
C PHE A 6 -17.15 -10.56 7.58
N CYS A 7 -18.27 -10.20 6.94
CA CYS A 7 -18.72 -8.93 6.34
C CYS A 7 -17.71 -8.01 5.61
N ALA A 8 -17.82 -7.76 4.30
CA ALA A 8 -18.88 -7.07 3.52
C ALA A 8 -18.84 -5.53 3.56
N SER A 9 -19.03 -4.91 2.37
CA SER A 9 -19.29 -3.47 2.04
C SER A 9 -18.10 -2.79 1.33
N LEU A 10 -18.06 -2.40 0.05
CA LEU A 10 -19.07 -2.09 -0.99
C LEU A 10 -18.39 -2.10 -2.38
N ALA A 11 -18.94 -2.85 -3.34
CA ALA A 11 -19.23 -2.43 -4.72
C ALA A 11 -19.59 -3.67 -5.57
N PRO A 12 -20.87 -3.89 -5.89
CA PRO A 12 -21.28 -4.92 -6.85
C PRO A 12 -21.53 -4.27 -8.22
N ASP A 13 -20.50 -3.79 -8.93
CA ASP A 13 -20.70 -3.21 -10.27
C ASP A 13 -19.42 -3.17 -11.11
N ASN A 14 -18.68 -4.27 -11.24
CA ASN A 14 -17.72 -4.34 -12.34
C ASN A 14 -17.53 -5.73 -12.91
N LEU A 15 -18.49 -6.11 -13.75
CA LEU A 15 -18.43 -7.28 -14.61
C LEU A 15 -17.63 -7.05 -15.91
N LEU A 16 -16.77 -6.01 -15.99
CA LEU A 16 -16.10 -5.61 -17.25
C LEU A 16 -14.62 -5.17 -17.15
N ALA A 17 -13.91 -5.43 -16.05
CA ALA A 17 -12.46 -5.25 -16.03
C ALA A 17 -11.80 -6.62 -15.97
N GLU A 18 -10.87 -6.93 -16.89
CA GLU A 18 -9.77 -7.84 -16.58
C GLU A 18 -8.98 -7.22 -15.42
N GLY A 19 -9.54 -7.36 -14.22
CA GLY A 19 -9.03 -6.80 -12.99
C GLY A 19 -7.69 -7.44 -12.70
N ILE A 20 -6.76 -6.61 -12.26
CA ILE A 20 -5.52 -7.07 -11.61
C ILE A 20 -5.73 -8.36 -10.81
N SER A 21 -4.83 -9.30 -11.02
CA SER A 21 -4.93 -10.61 -10.37
C SER A 21 -4.94 -10.48 -8.86
N ASP A 22 -5.64 -11.38 -8.17
CA ASP A 22 -5.62 -11.49 -6.71
C ASP A 22 -4.18 -11.52 -6.16
N ALA A 23 -3.24 -12.08 -6.94
CA ALA A 23 -1.82 -12.10 -6.63
C ALA A 23 -1.18 -10.69 -6.61
N GLN A 24 -1.51 -9.82 -7.57
CA GLN A 24 -1.01 -8.44 -7.60
C GLN A 24 -1.58 -7.64 -6.42
N GLN A 25 -2.86 -7.82 -6.12
CA GLN A 25 -3.48 -7.15 -4.97
C GLN A 25 -2.85 -7.62 -3.64
N ALA A 26 -2.59 -8.92 -3.50
CA ALA A 26 -1.89 -9.47 -2.34
C ALA A 26 -0.46 -8.94 -2.22
N GLN A 27 0.27 -8.78 -3.32
CA GLN A 27 1.63 -8.21 -3.32
C GLN A 27 1.65 -6.75 -2.86
N ILE A 28 0.71 -5.94 -3.37
CA ILE A 28 0.56 -4.53 -2.96
C ILE A 28 0.25 -4.45 -1.48
N GLN A 29 -0.67 -5.28 -1.00
CA GLN A 29 -1.07 -5.32 0.41
C GLN A 29 0.08 -5.77 1.32
N SER A 30 0.83 -6.81 0.93
CA SER A 30 1.99 -7.30 1.68
C SER A 30 3.06 -6.22 1.82
N ALA A 31 3.43 -5.55 0.72
CA ALA A 31 4.42 -4.47 0.76
C ALA A 31 3.95 -3.30 1.65
N TYR A 32 2.66 -2.99 1.62
CA TYR A 32 2.10 -1.96 2.49
C TYR A 32 2.12 -2.35 3.98
N GLU A 33 1.84 -3.61 4.29
CA GLU A 33 1.90 -4.14 5.67
C GLU A 33 3.33 -4.18 6.21
N GLU A 34 4.30 -4.59 5.40
CA GLU A 34 5.73 -4.52 5.73
C GLU A 34 6.14 -3.08 6.06
N SER A 35 5.73 -2.11 5.25
CA SER A 35 6.01 -0.69 5.52
C SER A 35 5.44 -0.26 6.88
N ARG A 36 4.20 -0.64 7.17
CA ARG A 36 3.54 -0.34 8.44
C ARG A 36 4.21 -1.01 9.63
N GLN A 37 4.72 -2.23 9.48
CA GLN A 37 5.46 -2.93 10.52
C GLN A 37 6.82 -2.26 10.77
N ALA A 38 7.58 -1.98 9.72
CA ALA A 38 8.85 -1.30 9.82
C ALA A 38 8.72 0.08 10.48
N LEU A 39 7.64 0.82 10.20
CA LEU A 39 7.35 2.08 10.88
C LEU A 39 7.12 1.90 12.39
N ARG A 40 6.39 0.85 12.80
CA ARG A 40 6.17 0.55 14.23
C ARG A 40 7.47 0.19 14.95
N GLU A 41 8.42 -0.40 14.24
CA GLU A 41 9.75 -0.77 14.73
C GLU A 41 10.78 0.36 14.59
N ASP A 42 10.36 1.56 14.21
CA ASP A 42 11.22 2.73 13.96
C ASP A 42 12.30 2.50 12.86
N ARG A 43 12.12 1.47 12.03
CA ARG A 43 12.96 1.13 10.87
C ARG A 43 12.54 1.97 9.66
N ILE A 44 12.73 3.29 9.76
CA ILE A 44 12.17 4.26 8.81
C ILE A 44 12.66 4.04 7.38
N ALA A 45 13.93 3.69 7.18
CA ALA A 45 14.48 3.43 5.84
C ALA A 45 13.80 2.23 5.15
N GLU A 46 13.48 1.19 5.92
CA GLU A 46 12.80 0.00 5.41
C GLU A 46 11.31 0.26 5.21
N ALA A 47 10.69 1.06 6.09
CA ALA A 47 9.32 1.54 5.91
C ALA A 47 9.16 2.31 4.59
N LEU A 48 10.13 3.17 4.26
CA LEU A 48 10.17 3.93 3.01
C LEU A 48 10.29 2.99 1.79
N ALA A 49 11.24 2.05 1.82
CA ALA A 49 11.46 1.13 0.71
C ALA A 49 10.24 0.23 0.43
N SER A 50 9.57 -0.25 1.48
CA SER A 50 8.35 -1.05 1.32
C SER A 50 7.14 -0.20 0.86
N ALA A 51 7.04 1.06 1.29
CA ALA A 51 6.00 1.98 0.80
C ALA A 51 6.21 2.34 -0.68
N GLU A 52 7.45 2.56 -1.10
CA GLU A 52 7.80 2.79 -2.51
C GLU A 52 7.41 1.59 -3.37
N ARG A 53 7.76 0.38 -2.93
CA ARG A 53 7.40 -0.86 -3.63
C ARG A 53 5.88 -1.00 -3.78
N ALA A 54 5.11 -0.73 -2.72
CA ALA A 54 3.65 -0.77 -2.79
C ALA A 54 3.09 0.24 -3.80
N TYR A 55 3.63 1.47 -3.83
CA TYR A 55 3.24 2.50 -4.79
C TYR A 55 3.58 2.11 -6.23
N GLU A 56 4.79 1.62 -6.51
CA GLU A 56 5.20 1.22 -7.86
C GLU A 56 4.39 0.03 -8.39
N LEU A 57 4.08 -0.94 -7.52
CA LEU A 57 3.19 -2.04 -7.85
C LEU A 57 1.78 -1.54 -8.18
N ALA A 58 1.21 -0.66 -7.35
CA ALA A 58 -0.12 -0.09 -7.60
C ALA A 58 -0.16 0.77 -8.87
N LYS A 59 0.87 1.59 -9.11
CA LYS A 59 0.99 2.39 -10.32
C LYS A 59 1.04 1.51 -11.58
N THR A 60 1.73 0.38 -11.52
CA THR A 60 1.81 -0.58 -12.63
C THR A 60 0.50 -1.34 -12.83
N ALA A 61 -0.16 -1.70 -11.73
CA ALA A 61 -1.35 -2.53 -11.71
C ALA A 61 -2.63 -1.75 -12.09
N PHE A 62 -2.81 -0.56 -11.53
CA PHE A 62 -4.03 0.24 -11.66
C PHE A 62 -3.84 1.53 -12.48
N GLY A 63 -2.59 1.97 -12.67
CA GLY A 63 -2.28 3.26 -13.25
C GLY A 63 -2.17 4.39 -12.21
N PRO A 64 -1.64 5.56 -12.62
CA PRO A 64 -1.32 6.66 -11.71
C PRO A 64 -2.54 7.42 -11.17
N ALA A 65 -3.69 7.35 -11.85
CA ALA A 65 -4.91 8.06 -11.48
C ALA A 65 -5.88 7.22 -10.63
N ASP A 66 -5.56 5.94 -10.40
CA ASP A 66 -6.41 5.06 -9.60
C ASP A 66 -6.43 5.51 -8.13
N PRO A 67 -7.59 5.46 -7.45
CA PRO A 67 -7.69 5.81 -6.04
C PRO A 67 -6.72 5.04 -5.14
N THR A 68 -6.42 3.78 -5.46
CA THR A 68 -5.46 2.95 -4.71
C THR A 68 -4.04 3.45 -4.88
N THR A 69 -3.64 3.78 -6.12
CA THR A 69 -2.32 4.34 -6.42
C THR A 69 -2.13 5.68 -5.74
N ILE A 70 -3.13 6.57 -5.80
CA ILE A 70 -3.09 7.89 -5.15
C ILE A 70 -2.94 7.73 -3.63
N LYS A 71 -3.68 6.81 -3.01
CA LYS A 71 -3.56 6.53 -1.57
C LYS A 71 -2.15 6.05 -1.19
N LEU A 72 -1.57 5.14 -1.97
CA LEU A 72 -0.22 4.64 -1.71
C LEU A 72 0.87 5.70 -1.99
N GLN A 73 0.66 6.57 -2.98
CA GLN A 73 1.51 7.73 -3.22
C GLN A 73 1.50 8.70 -2.02
N GLN A 74 0.34 8.98 -1.43
CA GLN A 74 0.23 9.83 -0.24
C GLN A 74 0.97 9.22 0.96
N ASN A 75 0.85 7.91 1.14
CA ASN A 75 1.58 7.20 2.18
C ASN A 75 3.10 7.30 1.95
N TYR A 76 3.57 7.00 0.74
CA TYR A 76 4.98 7.13 0.37
C TYR A 76 5.51 8.56 0.59
N GLY A 77 4.76 9.58 0.17
CA GLY A 77 5.10 10.98 0.41
C GLY A 77 5.21 11.33 1.90
N THR A 78 4.32 10.78 2.74
CA THR A 78 4.40 10.95 4.20
C THR A 78 5.69 10.34 4.76
N PHE A 79 6.12 9.18 4.26
CA PHE A 79 7.38 8.56 4.68
C PHE A 79 8.61 9.37 4.24
N LEU A 80 8.59 9.95 3.04
CA LEU A 80 9.67 10.83 2.56
C LEU A 80 9.83 12.06 3.48
N VAL A 81 8.72 12.67 3.90
CA VAL A 81 8.75 13.78 4.86
C VAL A 81 9.33 13.33 6.20
N LEU A 82 8.90 12.18 6.72
CA LEU A 82 9.42 11.64 7.99
C LEU A 82 10.93 11.38 7.94
N VAL A 83 11.44 10.84 6.82
CA VAL A 83 12.88 10.65 6.61
C VAL A 83 13.59 11.99 6.55
N GLY A 84 13.10 12.92 5.72
CA GLY A 84 13.68 14.26 5.58
C GLY A 84 13.77 14.99 6.92
N SER A 85 12.67 15.07 7.67
CA SER A 85 12.60 15.74 8.97
C SER A 85 13.52 15.12 10.03
N ARG A 86 13.83 13.82 9.93
CA ARG A 86 14.73 13.14 10.85
C ARG A 86 16.21 13.31 10.45
N THR A 87 16.48 13.54 9.16
CA THR A 87 17.83 13.83 8.66
C THR A 87 18.24 15.26 9.01
N ASP A 88 17.30 16.19 9.01
CA ASP A 88 17.49 17.60 9.42
C ASP A 88 17.68 17.78 10.94
N ALA A 89 17.47 16.73 11.74
CA ALA A 89 17.57 16.78 13.20
C ALA A 89 18.98 16.52 13.76
N PHE A 90 20.01 16.49 12.90
CA PHE A 90 21.43 16.36 13.27
C PHE A 90 22.20 17.64 12.96
#